data_AF-A0A432E1Z0-F1
#
_entry.id   AF-A0A432E1Z0-F1
#
_cell.length_a   1.000
_cell.length_b   1.000
_cell.length_c   1.000
_cell.angle_alpha   90.00
_cell.angle_beta   90.00
_cell.angle_gamma   90.00
#
_symmetry.space_group_name_H-M   'P 1'
#
loop_
_entity.id
_entity.type
_entity.pdbx_description
1 polymer ?
#
loop_
_entity_poly.entity_id
_entity_poly.type
_entity_poly.pdbx_seq_one_letter_code
_entity_poly.pdbx_strand_id
1 'polypeptide(L)' 'MRKVANFRTVGNIKNTEGRTLKEGKLYRSAHLHQLKRKSFNDFEKLGIKEIIDLRNSKK' A
#
# COMPACT_ATOMS: atom_id res chain seq x y z
N MET A 1 -12.19 1.36 -3.43
CA MET A 1 -10.84 1.06 -4.01
C MET A 1 -10.76 0.08 -5.21
N ARG A 2 -11.83 -0.16 -6.01
CA ARG A 2 -11.92 -1.31 -6.94
C ARG A 2 -11.04 -1.29 -8.22
N LYS A 3 -9.93 -0.54 -8.29
CA LYS A 3 -9.10 -0.41 -9.53
C LYS A 3 -7.58 -0.32 -9.36
N VAL A 4 -7.04 -0.36 -8.14
CA VAL A 4 -5.57 -0.46 -8.00
C VAL A 4 -5.19 -1.93 -8.00
N ALA A 5 -4.49 -2.36 -9.05
CA ALA A 5 -4.01 -3.72 -9.15
C ALA A 5 -3.08 -4.05 -7.97
N ASN A 6 -3.24 -5.25 -7.41
CA ASN A 6 -2.43 -5.76 -6.30
C ASN A 6 -2.43 -4.91 -5.01
N PHE A 7 -3.45 -4.07 -4.78
CA PHE A 7 -3.59 -3.34 -3.52
C PHE A 7 -4.03 -4.27 -2.37
N ARG A 8 -3.16 -4.47 -1.37
CA ARG A 8 -3.46 -5.29 -0.18
C ARG A 8 -2.51 -4.95 0.98
N THR A 9 -2.90 -5.33 2.19
CA THR A 9 -1.97 -5.39 3.32
C THR A 9 -0.88 -6.43 3.04
N VAL A 10 0.32 -6.19 3.56
CA VAL A 10 1.38 -7.19 3.54
C VAL A 10 1.24 -8.05 4.80
N GLY A 11 0.83 -9.31 4.60
CA GLY A 11 0.68 -10.28 5.68
C GLY A 11 1.93 -11.16 5.87
N ASN A 12 1.93 -11.97 6.93
CA ASN A 12 2.91 -13.04 7.19
C ASN A 12 4.38 -12.61 7.28
N ILE A 13 4.64 -11.31 7.46
CA ILE A 13 5.99 -10.83 7.78
C ILE A 13 6.22 -11.06 9.27
N LYS A 14 7.24 -11.85 9.58
CA LYS A 14 7.81 -11.97 10.92
C LYS A 14 9.12 -11.20 10.98
N ASN A 15 9.33 -10.46 12.07
CA ASN A 15 10.65 -9.91 12.35
C ASN A 15 11.58 -11.02 12.89
N THR A 16 12.86 -10.68 13.11
CA THR A 16 13.87 -11.59 13.67
C THR A 16 13.54 -12.09 15.08
N GLU A 17 12.64 -11.40 15.78
CA GLU A 17 12.12 -11.77 17.11
C GLU A 17 10.85 -12.65 17.04
N GLY A 18 10.41 -13.06 15.84
CA GLY A 18 9.22 -13.89 15.65
C GLY A 18 7.88 -13.15 15.77
N ARG A 19 7.89 -11.82 15.96
CA ARG A 19 6.68 -11.00 16.01
C ARG A 19 6.11 -10.79 14.62
N THR A 20 4.78 -10.90 14.51
CA THR A 20 4.08 -10.76 13.23
C THR A 20 3.65 -9.30 13.02
N LEU A 21 3.81 -8.80 11.80
CA LEU A 21 3.36 -7.47 11.41
C LEU A 21 1.84 -7.32 11.62
N LYS A 22 1.43 -6.21 12.26
CA LYS A 22 0.01 -5.88 12.43
C LYS A 22 -0.62 -5.56 11.07
N GLU A 23 -1.82 -6.08 10.83
CA GLU A 23 -2.59 -5.73 9.65
C GLU A 23 -2.85 -4.22 9.56
N GLY A 24 -2.95 -3.72 8.33
CA GLY A 24 -3.18 -2.30 8.05
C GLY A 24 -1.98 -1.38 8.31
N LYS A 25 -0.80 -1.91 8.66
CA LYS A 25 0.43 -1.11 8.87
C LYS A 25 1.31 -0.98 7.62
N LEU A 26 1.32 -1.99 6.77
CA LEU A 26 2.08 -1.97 5.52
C LEU A 26 1.16 -2.43 4.39
N TYR A 27 1.13 -1.66 3.32
CA TYR A 27 0.38 -1.97 2.12
C TYR A 27 1.34 -2.14 0.96
N ARG A 28 0.94 -2.94 -0.03
CA ARG A 28 1.59 -3.01 -1.34
C ARG A 28 0.57 -2.73 -2.42
N SER A 29 1.01 -2.15 -3.53
CA SER A 29 0.23 -1.99 -4.74
C SER A 29 1.10 -2.11 -5.98
N ALA A 30 0.48 -2.29 -7.15
CA ALA A 30 1.10 -1.92 -8.41
C ALA A 30 1.09 -0.37 -8.55
N HIS A 31 1.14 0.14 -9.78
CA HIS A 31 1.10 1.59 -10.00
C HIS A 31 -0.18 2.25 -9.45
N LEU A 32 0.00 3.36 -8.74
CA LEU A 32 -1.10 4.19 -8.23
C LEU A 32 -1.62 5.21 -9.26
N HIS A 33 -1.03 5.29 -10.46
CA HIS A 33 -1.40 6.28 -11.48
C HIS A 33 -2.86 6.16 -11.98
N GLN A 34 -3.50 5.02 -11.75
CA GLN A 34 -4.91 4.77 -12.12
C GLN A 34 -5.89 5.01 -10.96
N LEU A 35 -5.41 5.49 -9.81
CA LEU A 35 -6.26 5.80 -8.67
C LEU A 35 -7.21 6.94 -9.06
N LYS A 36 -8.50 6.61 -9.13
CA LYS A 36 -9.54 7.60 -9.43
C LYS A 36 -9.69 8.56 -8.25
N ARG A 37 -9.88 9.86 -8.52
CA ARG A 37 -10.16 10.89 -7.50
C ARG A 37 -11.21 10.45 -6.46
N LYS A 38 -12.30 9.82 -6.89
CA LYS A 38 -13.35 9.29 -5.99
C LYS A 38 -12.89 8.23 -4.98
N SER A 39 -11.70 7.66 -5.17
CA SER A 39 -11.08 6.69 -4.27
C SER A 39 -10.11 7.33 -3.27
N PHE A 40 -9.91 8.65 -3.33
CA PHE A 40 -8.99 9.35 -2.43
C PHE A 40 -9.53 9.32 -1.00
N ASN A 41 -10.83 9.55 -0.79
CA ASN A 41 -11.46 9.44 0.53
C ASN A 41 -11.28 8.04 1.15
N ASP A 42 -11.34 6.97 0.34
CA ASP A 42 -11.06 5.61 0.82
C ASP A 42 -9.59 5.48 1.24
N PHE A 43 -8.68 6.07 0.46
CA PHE A 43 -7.23 6.00 0.68
C PHE A 43 -6.81 6.80 1.91
N GLU A 44 -7.41 7.97 2.15
CA GLU A 44 -7.20 8.79 3.34
C GLU A 44 -7.64 8.07 4.61
N LYS A 45 -8.77 7.35 4.57
CA LYS A 45 -9.26 6.53 5.68
C LYS A 45 -8.30 5.40 6.08
N LEU A 46 -7.38 4.99 5.20
CA LEU A 46 -6.34 4.00 5.54
C LEU A 46 -5.26 4.58 6.46
N GLY A 47 -5.17 5.91 6.59
CA GLY A 47 -4.17 6.56 7.43
C GLY A 47 -2.73 6.40 6.92
N ILE A 48 -2.55 6.15 5.61
CA ILE A 48 -1.23 6.05 4.99
C ILE A 48 -0.59 7.45 4.99
N LYS A 49 0.54 7.58 5.68
CA LYS A 49 1.27 8.86 5.81
C LYS A 49 2.41 9.02 4.81
N GLU A 50 2.89 7.91 4.26
CA GLU A 50 4.07 7.88 3.40
C GLU A 50 3.88 6.86 2.29
N ILE A 51 4.35 7.21 1.09
CA ILE A 51 4.36 6.35 -0.10
C ILE A 51 5.80 6.28 -0.60
N ILE A 52 6.35 5.07 -0.63
CA ILE A 52 7.68 4.79 -1.18
C ILE A 52 7.50 4.31 -2.62
N ASP A 53 7.89 5.14 -3.58
CA ASP A 53 7.87 4.80 -4.99
C ASP A 53 9.22 4.20 -5.42
N LEU A 54 9.24 2.89 -5.63
CA LEU A 54 10.45 2.14 -6.00
C LEU A 54 10.68 2.05 -7.52
N ARG A 55 9.91 2.79 -8.33
CA ARG A 55 10.10 2.83 -9.78
C ARG A 55 11.37 3.57 -10.12
N ASN A 56 12.09 3.09 -11.13
CA ASN A 56 13.24 3.82 -11.66
C ASN A 56 12.76 5.14 -12.29
N SER A 57 13.50 6.23 -12.05
CA SER A 57 13.25 7.52 -12.67
C SER A 57 13.47 7.49 -14.19
N LYS A 58 14.22 6.50 -14.69
CA LYS A 58 14.32 6.20 -16.12
C LYS A 58 13.16 5.32 -16.57
N LYS A 59 12.06 5.97 -16.91
CA LYS A 59 11.15 5.58 -18.00
C LYS A 59 10.66 6.82 -18.72
#